data_AF-A0A1I6JIR7-F1
#
_entry.id   AF-A0A1I6JIR7-F1
#
_cell.length_a   1.000
_cell.length_b   1.000
_cell.length_c   1.000
_cell.angle_alpha   90.00
_cell.angle_beta   90.00
_cell.angle_gamma   90.00
#
_symmetry.space_group_name_H-M   'P 1'
#
loop_
_entity.id
_entity.type
_entity.pdbx_description
1 polymer ?
#
loop_
_entity_poly.entity_id
_entity_poly.type
_entity_poly.pdbx_seq_one_letter_code
_entity_poly.pdbx_strand_id
1 'polypeptide(L)'
;MLALAAALGALAVALAWPVPVALSRAAWPARSPALALALWQAIALAGALSMIGSLLAFGASPAGSLGAAVGHLVPSLLHGSIPPEYAVIHLAAITLAIGLAMHLLLNLGQTMVRAERERRRQHQLVALLGDPMPGVPRTRVLAHPEPLAYCVPGIRTATVITDGLVDALRPEELAAVIAHERAHLDQFHHLVLLSFRAWHSALPWFPIANRAERAVALLTEMLADDVARREVGDPTLYSAMVLVGTSGEPGAYADSGGVAPDRAMLDARLARLGITP
;
A
#
# COMPACT_ATOMS: atom_id res chain seq x y z
N MET A 1 21.61 -16.10 -21.54
CA MET A 1 20.18 -15.74 -21.46
C MET A 1 19.32 -16.78 -20.76
N LEU A 2 19.35 -18.06 -21.15
CA LEU A 2 18.52 -19.10 -20.50
C LEU A 2 18.78 -19.28 -19.00
N ALA A 3 20.05 -19.31 -18.56
CA ALA A 3 20.38 -19.39 -17.13
C ALA A 3 19.86 -18.18 -16.34
N LEU A 4 19.93 -16.98 -16.93
CA LEU A 4 19.38 -15.76 -16.33
C LEU A 4 17.86 -15.84 -16.24
N ALA A 5 17.18 -16.29 -17.30
CA ALA A 5 15.74 -16.49 -17.30
C ALA A 5 15.32 -17.49 -16.21
N ALA A 6 16.02 -18.63 -16.09
CA ALA A 6 15.75 -19.62 -15.05
C ALA A 6 15.97 -19.05 -13.63
N ALA A 7 17.06 -18.30 -13.41
CA ALA A 7 17.34 -17.67 -12.12
C ALA A 7 16.29 -16.62 -11.74
N LEU A 8 15.90 -15.75 -12.68
CA LEU A 8 14.85 -14.75 -12.47
C LEU A 8 13.47 -15.41 -12.28
N GLY A 9 13.17 -16.47 -13.03
CA GLY A 9 11.94 -17.25 -12.88
C GLY A 9 11.86 -17.90 -11.51
N ALA A 10 12.95 -18.52 -11.03
CA ALA A 10 13.01 -19.11 -9.70
C ALA A 10 12.84 -18.04 -8.60
N LEU A 11 13.48 -16.87 -8.76
CA LEU A 11 13.31 -15.74 -7.86
C LEU A 11 11.86 -15.23 -7.84
N ALA A 12 11.25 -15.06 -9.02
CA ALA A 12 9.86 -14.64 -9.16
C ALA A 12 8.91 -15.61 -8.47
N VAL A 13 9.12 -16.92 -8.67
CA VAL A 13 8.36 -17.96 -7.98
C VAL A 13 8.56 -17.83 -6.48
N ALA A 14 9.79 -17.76 -5.95
CA ALA A 14 10.05 -17.65 -4.52
C ALA A 14 9.39 -16.40 -3.87
N LEU A 15 9.44 -15.26 -4.57
CA LEU A 15 8.85 -13.99 -4.13
C LEU A 15 7.33 -13.94 -4.30
N ALA A 16 6.76 -14.73 -5.20
CA ALA A 16 5.34 -15.02 -5.27
C ALA A 16 4.93 -15.96 -4.11
N TRP A 17 5.67 -17.04 -3.92
CA TRP A 17 5.50 -18.07 -2.91
C TRP A 17 6.81 -18.87 -2.75
N PRO A 18 7.38 -19.04 -1.53
CA PRO A 18 6.75 -18.96 -0.23
C PRO A 18 7.13 -17.73 0.62
N VAL A 19 7.99 -16.84 0.12
CA VAL A 19 8.59 -15.74 0.90
C VAL A 19 7.54 -14.82 1.57
N PRO A 20 6.51 -14.33 0.86
CA PRO A 20 5.47 -13.49 1.47
C PRO A 20 4.71 -14.17 2.61
N VAL A 21 4.54 -15.49 2.51
CA VAL A 21 3.84 -16.27 3.53
C VAL A 21 4.71 -16.44 4.77
N ALA A 22 5.99 -16.75 4.59
CA ALA A 22 6.94 -16.77 5.70
C ALA A 22 7.01 -15.41 6.41
N LEU A 23 7.08 -14.31 5.65
CA LEU A 23 7.09 -12.96 6.21
C LEU A 23 5.81 -12.64 6.99
N SER A 24 4.64 -12.99 6.45
CA SER A 24 3.36 -12.75 7.14
C SER A 24 3.18 -13.52 8.44
N ARG A 25 3.91 -14.63 8.61
CA ARG A 25 3.88 -15.47 9.82
C ARG A 25 4.95 -15.09 10.83
N ALA A 26 5.91 -14.25 10.45
CA ALA A 26 6.97 -13.85 11.32
C ALA A 26 6.46 -12.88 12.41
N ALA A 27 6.99 -12.98 13.62
CA ALA A 27 6.63 -12.08 14.72
C ALA A 27 7.46 -10.78 14.77
N TRP A 28 8.62 -10.75 14.09
CA TRP A 28 9.50 -9.57 14.06
C TRP A 28 8.91 -8.33 13.35
N PRO A 29 8.02 -8.43 12.33
CA PRO A 29 7.48 -7.25 11.66
C PRO A 29 6.82 -6.25 12.61
N ALA A 30 6.11 -6.73 13.65
CA ALA A 30 5.52 -5.87 14.67
C ALA A 30 6.57 -5.14 15.53
N ARG A 31 7.77 -5.70 15.70
CA ARG A 31 8.87 -5.07 16.45
C ARG A 31 9.63 -4.03 15.61
N SER A 32 9.58 -4.15 14.29
CA SER A 32 10.34 -3.28 13.38
C SER A 32 9.52 -2.97 12.12
N PRO A 33 8.42 -2.21 12.25
CA PRO A 33 7.44 -2.07 11.17
C PRO A 33 8.00 -1.37 9.94
N ALA A 34 8.91 -0.40 10.10
CA ALA A 34 9.60 0.26 8.99
C ALA A 34 10.39 -0.72 8.13
N LEU A 35 11.17 -1.62 8.76
CA LEU A 35 11.97 -2.62 8.06
C LEU A 35 11.09 -3.64 7.35
N ALA A 36 10.01 -4.07 8.00
CA ALA A 36 9.05 -4.98 7.39
C ALA A 36 8.34 -4.36 6.19
N LEU A 37 7.96 -3.07 6.28
CA LEU A 37 7.34 -2.34 5.20
C LEU A 37 8.29 -2.22 3.99
N ALA A 38 9.55 -1.86 4.23
CA ALA A 38 10.58 -1.81 3.19
C ALA A 38 10.80 -3.18 2.55
N LEU A 39 10.79 -4.26 3.34
CA LEU A 39 10.92 -5.62 2.83
C LEU A 39 9.72 -6.02 1.96
N TRP A 40 8.50 -5.67 2.35
CA TRP A 40 7.31 -5.89 1.52
C TRP A 40 7.39 -5.18 0.17
N GLN A 41 7.83 -3.92 0.17
CA GLN A 41 8.05 -3.16 -1.07
C GLN A 41 9.14 -3.80 -1.94
N ALA A 42 10.25 -4.23 -1.33
CA ALA A 42 11.33 -4.90 -2.03
C ALA A 42 10.88 -6.23 -2.65
N ILE A 43 10.10 -7.03 -1.92
CA ILE A 43 9.52 -8.29 -2.42
C ILE A 43 8.60 -8.03 -3.62
N ALA A 44 7.70 -7.05 -3.52
CA ALA A 44 6.79 -6.71 -4.60
C ALA A 44 7.57 -6.24 -5.85
N LEU A 45 8.47 -5.27 -5.69
CA LEU A 45 9.24 -4.73 -6.81
C LEU A 45 10.15 -5.79 -7.45
N ALA A 46 10.91 -6.54 -6.65
CA ALA A 46 11.77 -7.59 -7.14
C ALA A 46 10.97 -8.74 -7.78
N GLY A 47 9.79 -9.07 -7.25
CA GLY A 47 8.89 -10.08 -7.82
C GLY A 47 8.38 -9.69 -9.20
N ALA A 48 7.91 -8.44 -9.38
CA ALA A 48 7.48 -7.94 -10.68
C ALA A 48 8.64 -7.89 -11.69
N LEU A 49 9.79 -7.33 -11.29
CA LEU A 49 10.95 -7.19 -12.16
C LEU A 49 11.54 -8.56 -12.56
N SER A 50 11.59 -9.52 -11.64
CA SER A 50 12.08 -10.87 -11.91
C SER A 50 11.13 -11.65 -12.82
N MET A 51 9.81 -11.52 -12.63
CA MET A 51 8.82 -12.15 -13.50
C MET A 51 8.90 -11.62 -14.94
N ILE A 52 8.88 -10.30 -15.11
CA ILE A 52 8.99 -9.66 -16.44
C ILE A 52 10.37 -9.95 -17.04
N GLY A 53 11.43 -9.79 -16.25
CA GLY A 53 12.80 -10.03 -16.67
C GLY A 53 13.06 -11.48 -17.09
N SER A 54 12.44 -12.46 -16.43
CA SER A 54 12.50 -13.88 -16.81
C SER A 54 11.92 -14.11 -18.20
N LEU A 55 10.72 -13.57 -18.47
CA LEU A 55 10.06 -13.69 -19.77
C LEU A 55 10.85 -12.98 -20.88
N LEU A 56 11.36 -11.78 -20.62
CA LEU A 56 12.21 -11.05 -21.56
C LEU A 56 13.54 -11.78 -21.82
N ALA A 57 14.19 -12.31 -20.78
CA ALA A 57 15.45 -13.03 -20.91
C ALA A 57 15.27 -14.34 -21.68
N PHE A 58 14.16 -15.05 -21.47
CA PHE A 58 13.81 -16.24 -22.23
C PHE A 58 13.47 -15.90 -23.69
N GLY A 59 12.64 -14.88 -23.91
CA GLY A 59 12.27 -14.43 -25.25
C GLY A 59 13.46 -13.96 -26.09
N ALA A 60 14.41 -13.26 -25.47
CA ALA A 60 15.63 -12.79 -26.10
C ALA A 60 16.75 -13.85 -26.16
N SER A 61 16.49 -15.10 -25.75
CA SER A 61 17.53 -16.13 -25.74
C SER A 61 18.14 -16.43 -27.12
N PRO A 62 17.40 -16.42 -28.25
CA PRO A 62 17.99 -16.65 -29.56
C PRO A 62 19.03 -15.61 -29.97
N ALA A 63 18.83 -14.34 -29.59
CA ALA A 63 19.75 -13.24 -29.90
C ALA A 63 20.87 -13.07 -28.87
N GLY A 64 20.89 -13.84 -27.78
CA GLY A 64 21.93 -13.81 -26.75
C GLY A 64 21.96 -12.56 -25.85
N SER A 65 21.23 -11.49 -26.19
CA SER A 65 21.05 -10.30 -25.35
C SER A 65 19.74 -9.57 -25.69
N LEU A 66 19.25 -8.73 -24.76
CA LEU A 66 18.06 -7.91 -24.98
C LEU A 66 18.27 -6.88 -26.11
N GLY A 67 19.45 -6.25 -26.17
CA GLY A 67 19.77 -5.26 -27.20
C GLY A 67 19.78 -5.87 -28.60
N ALA A 68 20.40 -7.05 -28.75
CA ALA A 68 20.37 -7.79 -30.02
C ALA A 68 18.94 -8.23 -30.38
N ALA A 69 18.15 -8.67 -29.41
CA ALA A 69 16.75 -9.05 -29.65
C ALA A 69 15.91 -7.88 -30.17
N VAL A 70 16.08 -6.68 -29.59
CA VAL A 70 15.44 -5.45 -30.10
C VAL A 70 15.91 -5.16 -31.53
N GLY A 71 17.22 -5.26 -31.79
CA GLY A 71 17.79 -5.05 -33.12
C GLY A 71 17.25 -6.01 -34.20
N HIS A 72 16.92 -7.25 -33.83
CA HIS A 72 16.36 -8.24 -34.75
C HIS A 72 14.84 -8.07 -34.93
N LEU A 73 14.11 -7.80 -33.83
CA LEU A 73 12.63 -7.82 -33.83
C LEU A 73 11.99 -6.49 -34.25
N VAL A 74 12.62 -5.35 -33.95
CA VAL A 74 12.05 -4.03 -34.32
C VAL A 74 11.94 -3.87 -35.85
N PRO A 75 12.96 -4.21 -36.66
CA PRO A 75 12.83 -4.17 -38.12
C PRO A 75 11.75 -5.12 -38.64
N SER A 76 11.58 -6.29 -38.01
CA SER A 76 10.56 -7.27 -38.37
C SER A 76 9.13 -6.78 -38.16
N LEU A 77 8.89 -5.90 -37.18
CA LEU A 77 7.58 -5.25 -36.99
C LEU A 77 7.22 -4.32 -38.15
N LEU A 78 8.22 -3.75 -38.83
CA LEU A 78 8.04 -2.82 -39.96
C LEU A 78 7.97 -3.54 -41.30
N HIS A 79 8.75 -4.62 -41.47
CA HIS A 79 8.91 -5.32 -42.75
C HIS A 79 8.16 -6.67 -42.82
N GLY A 80 7.57 -7.14 -41.71
CA GLY A 80 6.71 -8.32 -41.64
C GLY A 80 7.42 -9.68 -41.62
N SER A 81 8.73 -9.74 -41.86
CA SER A 81 9.50 -10.98 -41.80
C SER A 81 10.01 -11.26 -40.39
N ILE A 82 9.47 -12.31 -39.75
CA ILE A 82 9.98 -12.79 -38.45
C ILE A 82 11.34 -13.48 -38.68
N PRO A 83 12.38 -13.16 -37.88
CA PRO A 83 13.68 -13.80 -38.06
C PRO A 83 13.59 -15.30 -37.72
N PRO A 84 14.24 -16.18 -38.51
CA PRO A 84 14.08 -17.63 -38.40
C PRO A 84 14.55 -18.21 -37.06
N GLU A 85 15.42 -17.50 -36.33
CA GLU A 85 15.88 -17.89 -35.00
C GLU A 85 14.81 -17.75 -33.89
N TYR A 86 13.69 -17.06 -34.15
CA TYR A 86 12.61 -16.89 -33.17
C TYR A 86 11.48 -17.91 -33.39
N ALA A 87 11.40 -18.87 -32.47
CA ALA A 87 10.22 -19.71 -32.34
C ALA A 87 9.02 -18.93 -31.76
N VAL A 88 7.81 -19.44 -32.01
CA VAL A 88 6.54 -18.88 -31.49
C VAL A 88 6.58 -18.69 -29.98
N ILE A 89 7.21 -19.60 -29.23
CA ILE A 89 7.31 -19.52 -27.77
C ILE A 89 8.15 -18.31 -27.30
N HIS A 90 9.17 -17.90 -28.06
CA HIS A 90 10.00 -16.75 -27.72
C HIS A 90 9.23 -15.45 -27.93
N LEU A 91 8.51 -15.35 -29.06
CA LEU A 91 7.63 -14.22 -29.34
C LEU A 91 6.51 -14.12 -28.30
N ALA A 92 5.86 -15.25 -27.99
CA ALA A 92 4.82 -15.31 -26.96
C ALA A 92 5.34 -14.84 -25.59
N ALA A 93 6.56 -15.22 -25.20
CA ALA A 93 7.18 -14.76 -23.97
C ALA A 93 7.44 -13.24 -23.95
N ILE A 94 7.95 -12.66 -25.05
CA ILE A 94 8.16 -11.21 -25.17
C ILE A 94 6.82 -10.47 -25.12
N THR A 95 5.84 -10.92 -25.90
CA THR A 95 4.50 -10.33 -25.93
C THR A 95 3.85 -10.39 -24.54
N LEU A 96 3.96 -11.51 -23.84
CA LEU A 96 3.45 -11.66 -22.47
C LEU A 96 4.18 -10.72 -21.50
N ALA A 97 5.50 -10.59 -21.60
CA ALA A 97 6.28 -9.68 -20.76
C ALA A 97 5.85 -8.22 -20.94
N ILE A 98 5.73 -7.77 -22.19
CA ILE A 98 5.31 -6.40 -22.53
C ILE A 98 3.86 -6.18 -22.10
N GLY A 99 2.96 -7.12 -22.40
CA GLY A 99 1.56 -7.07 -21.99
C GLY A 99 1.39 -6.97 -20.48
N LEU A 100 2.14 -7.78 -19.72
CA LEU A 100 2.14 -7.75 -18.26
C LEU A 100 2.70 -6.43 -17.72
N ALA A 101 3.82 -5.95 -18.26
CA ALA A 101 4.38 -4.66 -17.87
C ALA A 101 3.39 -3.50 -18.12
N MET A 102 2.77 -3.46 -19.29
CA MET A 102 1.75 -2.48 -19.62
C MET A 102 0.53 -2.59 -18.70
N HIS A 103 0.03 -3.80 -18.44
CA HIS A 103 -1.09 -4.03 -17.53
C HIS A 103 -0.80 -3.48 -16.13
N LEU A 104 0.37 -3.80 -15.56
CA LEU A 104 0.76 -3.31 -14.23
C LEU A 104 0.91 -1.78 -14.20
N LEU A 105 1.55 -1.19 -15.21
CA LEU A 105 1.74 0.26 -15.32
C LEU A 105 0.42 1.01 -15.51
N LEU A 106 -0.45 0.53 -16.40
CA LEU A 106 -1.75 1.12 -16.67
C LEU A 106 -2.66 1.01 -15.44
N ASN A 107 -2.69 -0.13 -14.77
CA ASN A 107 -3.46 -0.29 -13.55
C ASN A 107 -2.95 0.63 -12.43
N LEU A 108 -1.63 0.73 -12.23
CA LEU A 108 -1.05 1.70 -11.29
C LEU A 108 -1.44 3.14 -11.62
N GLY A 109 -1.34 3.53 -12.90
CA GLY A 109 -1.74 4.85 -13.38
C GLY A 109 -3.23 5.13 -13.18
N GLN A 110 -4.10 4.17 -13.47
CA GLN A 110 -5.54 4.28 -13.26
C GLN A 110 -5.89 4.43 -11.77
N THR A 111 -5.28 3.62 -10.90
CA THR A 111 -5.49 3.71 -9.45
C THR A 111 -5.01 5.06 -8.93
N MET A 112 -3.88 5.56 -9.41
CA MET A 112 -3.39 6.91 -9.09
C MET A 112 -4.36 8.01 -9.54
N VAL A 113 -4.87 7.95 -10.77
CA VAL A 113 -5.84 8.93 -11.28
C VAL A 113 -7.16 8.89 -10.51
N ARG A 114 -7.67 7.69 -10.18
CA ARG A 114 -8.89 7.55 -9.37
C ARG A 114 -8.71 8.12 -7.97
N ALA A 115 -7.60 7.78 -7.31
CA ALA A 115 -7.26 8.31 -6.00
C ALA A 115 -7.12 9.84 -6.02
N GLU A 116 -6.47 10.39 -7.04
CA GLU A 116 -6.33 11.85 -7.24
C GLU A 116 -7.70 12.53 -7.42
N ARG A 117 -8.61 11.94 -8.19
CA ARG A 117 -9.95 12.49 -8.43
C ARG A 117 -10.79 12.50 -7.16
N GLU A 118 -10.83 11.37 -6.45
CA GLU A 118 -11.58 11.29 -5.19
C GLU A 118 -11.01 12.26 -4.16
N ARG A 119 -9.69 12.37 -4.10
CA ARG A 119 -8.98 13.33 -3.26
C ARG A 119 -9.39 14.76 -3.57
N ARG A 120 -9.42 15.19 -4.84
CA ARG A 120 -9.86 16.55 -5.21
C ARG A 120 -11.29 16.83 -4.77
N ARG A 121 -12.19 15.86 -4.91
CA ARG A 121 -13.57 15.95 -4.44
C ARG A 121 -13.65 16.10 -2.92
N GLN A 122 -12.90 15.28 -2.17
CA GLN A 122 -12.83 15.38 -0.71
C GLN A 122 -12.25 16.72 -0.24
N HIS A 123 -11.18 17.21 -0.87
CA HIS A 123 -10.61 18.53 -0.57
C HIS A 123 -11.62 19.65 -0.80
N GLN A 124 -12.39 19.59 -1.87
CA GLN A 124 -13.45 20.57 -2.14
C GLN A 124 -14.54 20.52 -1.05
N LEU A 125 -14.98 19.33 -0.66
CA LEU A 125 -15.99 19.17 0.41
C LEU A 125 -15.46 19.68 1.76
N VAL A 126 -14.23 19.32 2.14
CA VAL A 126 -13.61 19.76 3.40
C VAL A 126 -13.33 21.26 3.41
N ALA A 127 -12.92 21.84 2.28
CA ALA A 127 -12.71 23.28 2.18
C ALA A 127 -14.02 24.06 2.32
N LEU A 128 -15.16 23.46 1.93
CA LEU A 128 -16.49 24.07 2.02
C LEU A 128 -17.16 23.85 3.39
N LEU A 129 -16.85 22.75 4.08
CA LEU A 129 -17.56 22.33 5.29
C LEU A 129 -16.73 22.43 6.58
N GLY A 130 -15.40 22.54 6.48
CA GLY A 130 -14.50 22.46 7.63
C GLY A 130 -13.87 23.81 8.02
N ASP A 131 -13.96 24.15 9.30
CA ASP A 131 -13.34 25.34 9.89
C ASP A 131 -11.89 25.05 10.32
N PRO A 132 -10.96 26.03 10.23
CA PRO A 132 -9.59 25.85 10.71
C PRO A 132 -9.54 25.69 12.23
N MET A 133 -8.85 24.65 12.71
CA MET A 133 -8.64 24.47 14.15
C MET A 133 -7.63 25.50 14.69
N PRO A 134 -7.99 26.29 15.72
CA PRO A 134 -7.06 27.24 16.32
C PRO A 134 -5.83 26.54 16.92
N GLY A 135 -4.63 27.07 16.64
CA GLY A 135 -3.38 26.60 17.24
C GLY A 135 -2.78 25.32 16.64
N VAL A 136 -3.47 24.62 15.73
CA VAL A 136 -2.95 23.39 15.09
C VAL A 136 -2.89 23.55 13.57
N PRO A 137 -1.68 23.73 12.98
CA PRO A 137 -1.52 23.90 11.55
C PRO A 137 -2.08 22.72 10.76
N ARG A 138 -2.68 23.02 9.60
CA ARG A 138 -3.22 22.02 8.65
C ARG A 138 -4.31 21.10 9.25
N THR A 139 -4.96 21.48 10.34
CA THR A 139 -6.10 20.73 10.90
C THR A 139 -7.40 21.49 10.70
N ARG A 140 -8.44 20.77 10.27
CA ARG A 140 -9.79 21.29 10.02
C ARG A 140 -10.78 20.54 10.88
N VAL A 141 -11.73 21.25 11.47
CA VAL A 141 -12.83 20.68 12.25
C VAL A 141 -14.09 20.66 11.39
N LEU A 142 -14.74 19.50 11.29
CA LEU A 142 -15.99 19.31 10.58
C LEU A 142 -17.12 19.18 11.59
N ALA A 143 -18.20 19.93 11.37
CA ALA A 143 -19.42 19.81 12.18
C ALA A 143 -20.12 18.47 11.90
N HIS A 144 -19.74 17.44 12.64
CA HIS A 144 -20.29 16.10 12.55
C HIS A 144 -20.30 15.44 13.94
N PRO A 145 -21.41 14.79 14.35
CA PRO A 145 -21.55 14.23 15.70
C PRO A 145 -20.76 12.93 15.91
N GLU A 146 -20.46 12.18 14.83
CA GLU A 146 -19.64 10.97 14.96
C GLU A 146 -18.16 11.33 15.17
N PRO A 147 -17.46 10.70 16.14
CA PRO A 147 -16.05 10.97 16.42
C PRO A 147 -15.16 10.33 15.35
N LEU A 148 -14.74 11.13 14.38
CA LEU A 148 -13.93 10.70 13.26
C LEU A 148 -12.71 11.61 13.14
N ALA A 149 -11.55 11.00 12.95
CA ALA A 149 -10.35 11.67 12.46
C ALA A 149 -9.89 10.95 11.20
N TYR A 150 -9.54 11.72 10.17
CA TYR A 150 -8.87 11.16 9.01
C TYR A 150 -8.03 12.21 8.28
N CYS A 151 -6.97 11.74 7.66
CA CYS A 151 -6.13 12.53 6.78
C CYS A 151 -6.69 12.63 5.37
N VAL A 152 -6.70 13.84 4.82
CA VAL A 152 -6.91 14.06 3.39
C VAL A 152 -5.54 14.29 2.72
N PRO A 153 -4.99 13.28 2.00
CA PRO A 153 -3.69 13.42 1.33
C PRO A 153 -3.72 14.50 0.23
N GLY A 154 -2.58 15.08 -0.17
CA GLY A 154 -2.48 16.06 -1.27
C GLY A 154 -1.42 17.16 -1.08
N ILE A 155 -1.31 18.10 -2.03
CA ILE A 155 -0.34 19.24 -1.98
C ILE A 155 -0.54 20.12 -0.73
N ARG A 156 -1.77 20.17 -0.22
CA ARG A 156 -2.11 20.74 1.09
C ARG A 156 -2.72 19.66 1.96
N THR A 157 -1.91 18.71 2.42
CA THR A 157 -2.35 17.66 3.36
C THR A 157 -3.08 18.30 4.55
N ALA A 158 -4.28 17.81 4.89
CA ALA A 158 -5.03 18.30 6.03
C ALA A 158 -5.56 17.15 6.88
N THR A 159 -5.45 17.30 8.20
CA THR A 159 -6.12 16.44 9.17
C THR A 159 -7.53 16.96 9.36
N VAL A 160 -8.54 16.11 9.14
CA VAL A 160 -9.93 16.45 9.42
C VAL A 160 -10.31 15.72 10.69
N ILE A 161 -10.81 16.48 11.67
CA ILE A 161 -11.41 15.97 12.89
C ILE A 161 -12.85 16.43 12.97
N THR A 162 -13.70 15.70 13.65
CA THR A 162 -15.10 16.10 13.87
C THR A 162 -15.29 16.75 15.23
N ASP A 163 -16.31 17.59 15.38
CA ASP A 163 -16.71 18.13 16.69
C ASP A 163 -16.97 17.00 17.71
N GLY A 164 -17.65 15.93 17.28
CA GLY A 164 -17.88 14.76 18.12
C GLY A 164 -16.60 14.10 18.65
N LEU A 165 -15.49 14.18 17.91
CA LEU A 165 -14.19 13.69 18.38
C LEU A 165 -13.53 14.65 19.38
N VAL A 166 -13.64 15.96 19.13
CA VAL A 166 -13.13 17.00 20.02
C VAL A 166 -13.85 16.95 21.37
N ASP A 167 -15.15 16.72 21.36
CA ASP A 167 -15.97 16.62 22.57
C ASP A 167 -15.76 15.30 23.33
N ALA A 168 -15.43 14.22 22.62
CA ALA A 168 -15.24 12.90 23.22
C ALA A 168 -13.86 12.68 23.87
N LEU A 169 -12.84 13.46 23.50
CA LEU A 169 -11.45 13.24 23.91
C LEU A 169 -10.90 14.36 24.80
N ARG A 170 -10.09 13.99 25.79
CA ARG A 170 -9.30 14.96 26.55
C ARG A 170 -8.23 15.60 25.64
N PRO A 171 -7.71 16.80 25.98
CA PRO A 171 -6.72 17.49 25.14
C PRO A 171 -5.48 16.64 24.80
N GLU A 172 -5.01 15.82 25.74
CA GLU A 172 -3.86 14.93 25.54
C GLU A 172 -4.19 13.75 24.60
N GLU A 173 -5.41 13.21 24.68
CA GLU A 173 -5.89 12.14 23.79
C GLU A 173 -6.14 12.67 22.38
N LEU A 174 -6.67 13.88 22.25
CA LEU A 174 -6.81 14.57 20.97
C LEU A 174 -5.44 14.84 20.35
N ALA A 175 -4.45 15.25 21.15
CA ALA A 175 -3.07 15.40 20.68
C ALA A 175 -2.49 14.08 20.16
N ALA A 176 -2.82 12.95 20.79
CA ALA A 176 -2.42 11.61 20.33
C ALA A 176 -2.97 11.30 18.95
N VAL A 177 -4.26 11.54 18.72
CA VAL A 177 -4.92 11.33 17.42
C VAL A 177 -4.32 12.25 16.36
N ILE A 178 -4.11 13.53 16.67
CA ILE A 178 -3.50 14.48 15.73
C ILE A 178 -2.08 14.06 15.35
N ALA A 179 -1.27 13.60 16.32
CA ALA A 179 0.09 13.11 16.07
C ALA A 179 0.08 11.85 15.18
N HIS A 180 -0.84 10.93 15.43
CA HIS A 180 -1.05 9.73 14.60
C HIS A 180 -1.44 10.10 13.15
N GLU A 181 -2.46 10.95 12.98
CA GLU A 181 -2.90 11.41 11.67
C GLU A 181 -1.78 12.15 10.93
N ARG A 182 -1.07 13.07 11.60
CA ARG A 182 0.07 13.78 11.01
C ARG A 182 1.15 12.82 10.51
N ALA A 183 1.42 11.73 11.24
CA ALA A 183 2.39 10.73 10.82
C ALA A 183 2.03 10.06 9.48
N HIS A 184 0.76 9.82 9.19
CA HIS A 184 0.33 9.30 7.88
C HIS A 184 0.63 10.24 6.71
N LEU A 185 0.60 11.55 6.96
CA LEU A 185 0.92 12.58 5.99
C LEU A 185 2.44 12.69 5.80
N ASP A 186 3.19 12.81 6.90
CA ASP A 186 4.63 13.02 6.88
C ASP A 186 5.39 11.81 6.32
N GLN A 187 4.89 10.59 6.56
CA GLN A 187 5.51 9.35 6.07
C GLN A 187 4.88 8.84 4.78
N PHE A 188 3.97 9.60 4.16
CA PHE A 188 3.31 9.26 2.90
C PHE A 188 2.69 7.85 2.87
N HIS A 189 2.18 7.36 4.00
CA HIS A 189 1.60 6.01 4.13
C HIS A 189 0.52 5.71 3.07
N HIS A 190 -0.23 6.74 2.69
CA HIS A 190 -1.24 6.68 1.62
C HIS A 190 -0.67 6.25 0.26
N LEU A 191 0.54 6.70 -0.12
CA LEU A 191 1.16 6.30 -1.39
C LEU A 191 1.55 4.82 -1.37
N VAL A 192 2.08 4.36 -0.23
CA VAL A 192 2.44 2.96 -0.04
C VAL A 192 1.19 2.08 -0.15
N LEU A 193 0.13 2.40 0.58
CA LEU A 193 -1.14 1.66 0.49
C LEU A 193 -1.74 1.67 -0.92
N LEU A 194 -1.68 2.82 -1.61
CA LEU A 194 -2.16 2.95 -2.98
C LEU A 194 -1.43 2.00 -3.94
N SER A 195 -0.11 1.87 -3.81
CA SER A 195 0.68 0.95 -4.64
C SER A 195 0.32 -0.52 -4.41
N PHE A 196 0.08 -0.93 -3.16
CA PHE A 196 -0.34 -2.30 -2.85
C PHE A 196 -1.79 -2.58 -3.24
N ARG A 197 -2.69 -1.59 -3.13
CA ARG A 197 -4.06 -1.67 -3.67
C ARG A 197 -4.06 -1.82 -5.19
N ALA A 198 -3.22 -1.04 -5.89
CA ALA A 198 -3.04 -1.20 -7.32
C ALA A 198 -2.52 -2.60 -7.65
N TRP A 199 -1.53 -3.09 -6.92
CA TRP A 199 -1.06 -4.46 -7.10
C TRP A 199 -2.20 -5.49 -6.94
N HIS A 200 -2.97 -5.38 -5.86
CA HIS A 200 -4.11 -6.27 -5.60
C HIS A 200 -5.17 -6.19 -6.71
N SER A 201 -5.52 -5.00 -7.20
CA SER A 201 -6.48 -4.84 -8.29
C SER A 201 -5.98 -5.40 -9.62
N ALA A 202 -4.66 -5.39 -9.86
CA ALA A 202 -4.08 -5.94 -11.08
C ALA A 202 -4.10 -7.47 -11.11
N LEU A 203 -4.04 -8.12 -9.94
CA LEU A 203 -3.93 -9.58 -9.77
C LEU A 203 -4.90 -10.06 -8.66
N PRO A 204 -6.23 -9.89 -8.82
CA PRO A 204 -7.20 -10.13 -7.75
C PRO A 204 -7.33 -11.61 -7.34
N TRP A 205 -6.99 -12.51 -8.26
CA TRP A 205 -7.00 -13.96 -8.02
C TRP A 205 -5.77 -14.45 -7.25
N PHE A 206 -4.80 -13.57 -6.96
CA PHE A 206 -3.54 -13.95 -6.31
C PHE A 206 -3.62 -13.76 -4.78
N PRO A 207 -3.70 -14.85 -3.97
CA PRO A 207 -3.99 -14.74 -2.54
C PRO A 207 -2.94 -13.96 -1.73
N ILE A 208 -1.72 -13.90 -2.25
CA ILE A 208 -0.62 -13.15 -1.64
C ILE A 208 -0.85 -11.65 -1.72
N ALA A 209 -1.54 -11.13 -2.73
CA ALA A 209 -1.80 -9.69 -2.86
C ALA A 209 -2.67 -9.19 -1.69
N ASN A 210 -3.74 -9.92 -1.35
CA ASN A 210 -4.60 -9.64 -0.19
C ASN A 210 -3.87 -9.73 1.16
N ARG A 211 -2.84 -10.57 1.25
CA ARG A 211 -2.03 -10.71 2.45
C ARG A 211 -1.04 -9.56 2.58
N ALA A 212 -0.40 -9.18 1.48
CA ALA A 212 0.52 -8.05 1.44
C ALA A 212 -0.20 -6.74 1.77
N GLU A 213 -1.37 -6.47 1.17
CA GLU A 213 -2.16 -5.26 1.45
C GLU A 213 -2.50 -5.14 2.95
N ARG A 214 -3.04 -6.21 3.55
CA ARG A 214 -3.37 -6.22 4.98
C ARG A 214 -2.16 -6.05 5.90
N ALA A 215 -1.05 -6.73 5.57
CA ALA A 215 0.18 -6.60 6.35
C ALA A 215 0.73 -5.17 6.27
N VAL A 216 0.76 -4.58 5.07
CA VAL A 216 1.21 -3.21 4.86
C VAL A 216 0.32 -2.20 5.59
N ALA A 217 -1.01 -2.37 5.55
CA ALA A 217 -1.95 -1.54 6.31
C ALA A 217 -1.65 -1.56 7.81
N LEU A 218 -1.55 -2.76 8.40
CA LEU A 218 -1.21 -2.90 9.82
C LEU A 218 0.14 -2.26 10.16
N LEU A 219 1.16 -2.44 9.31
CA LEU A 219 2.50 -1.87 9.54
C LEU A 219 2.50 -0.34 9.46
N THR A 220 1.70 0.26 8.57
CA THR A 220 1.57 1.73 8.49
C THR A 220 0.86 2.31 9.71
N GLU A 221 -0.15 1.62 10.26
CA GLU A 221 -0.78 2.00 11.52
C GLU A 221 0.22 1.95 12.68
N MET A 222 1.00 0.87 12.77
CA MET A 222 2.04 0.72 13.81
C MET A 222 3.12 1.81 13.73
N LEU A 223 3.45 2.28 12.53
CA LEU A 223 4.40 3.39 12.33
C LEU A 223 3.82 4.74 12.76
N ALA A 224 2.53 4.96 12.51
CA ALA A 224 1.84 6.17 12.97
C ALA A 224 1.71 6.17 14.51
N ASP A 225 1.39 5.02 15.11
CA ASP A 225 1.40 4.82 16.56
C ASP A 225 2.78 5.08 17.17
N ASP A 226 3.86 4.64 16.51
CA ASP A 226 5.22 4.86 16.99
C ASP A 226 5.59 6.36 17.04
N VAL A 227 5.00 7.19 16.17
CA VAL A 227 5.14 8.66 16.23
C VAL A 227 4.29 9.23 17.36
N ALA A 228 3.00 8.89 17.41
CA ALA A 228 2.10 9.39 18.45
C ALA A 228 2.63 9.05 19.86
N ARG A 229 3.12 7.83 20.05
CA ARG A 229 3.76 7.38 21.29
C ARG A 229 4.94 8.25 21.71
N ARG A 230 5.77 8.69 20.78
CA ARG A 230 6.93 9.55 21.08
C ARG A 230 6.50 10.95 21.51
N GLU A 231 5.35 11.42 21.04
CA GLU A 231 4.84 12.76 21.36
C GLU A 231 4.04 12.78 22.67
N VAL A 232 3.15 11.80 22.91
CA VAL A 232 2.20 11.83 24.04
C VAL A 232 2.39 10.72 25.08
N GLY A 233 3.24 9.72 24.81
CA GLY A 233 3.44 8.55 25.67
C GLY A 233 2.42 7.43 25.50
N ASP A 234 2.75 6.25 26.01
CA ASP A 234 1.95 5.02 25.87
C ASP A 234 0.55 5.10 26.50
N PRO A 235 0.36 5.60 27.75
CA PRO A 235 -0.97 5.58 28.40
C PRO A 235 -2.00 6.45 27.68
N THR A 236 -1.56 7.62 27.20
CA THR A 236 -2.43 8.58 26.49
C THR A 236 -2.84 8.02 25.13
N LEU A 237 -1.90 7.44 24.39
CA LEU A 237 -2.20 6.79 23.11
C LEU A 237 -3.15 5.60 23.30
N TYR A 238 -2.92 4.75 24.31
CA TYR A 238 -3.81 3.63 24.63
C TYR A 238 -5.24 4.10 24.90
N SER A 239 -5.40 5.12 25.76
CA SER A 239 -6.72 5.69 26.09
C SER A 239 -7.43 6.23 24.85
N ALA A 240 -6.72 7.01 24.02
CA ALA A 240 -7.26 7.54 22.77
C ALA A 240 -7.68 6.42 21.80
N MET A 241 -6.86 5.38 21.63
CA MET A 241 -7.18 4.24 20.76
C MET A 241 -8.40 3.47 21.21
N VAL A 242 -8.55 3.25 22.52
CA VAL A 242 -9.74 2.58 23.07
C VAL A 242 -10.98 3.45 22.84
N LEU A 243 -10.93 4.74 23.18
CA LEU A 243 -12.07 5.65 23.03
C LEU A 243 -12.51 5.82 21.56
N VAL A 244 -11.56 5.96 20.63
CA VAL A 244 -11.88 6.05 19.20
C VAL A 244 -12.37 4.70 18.67
N GLY A 245 -11.73 3.59 19.06
CA GLY A 245 -12.10 2.24 18.65
C GLY A 245 -13.46 1.77 19.19
N THR A 246 -13.91 2.29 20.34
CA THR A 246 -15.25 2.02 20.89
C THR A 246 -16.32 2.95 20.36
N SER A 247 -15.95 4.14 19.87
CA SER A 247 -16.90 5.13 19.37
C SER A 247 -17.19 4.99 17.87
N GLY A 248 -16.33 4.28 17.13
CA GLY A 248 -16.59 3.81 15.78
C GLY A 248 -17.31 2.45 15.77
N GLU A 249 -18.59 2.41 16.12
CA GLU A 249 -19.40 1.23 15.82
C GLU A 249 -19.54 1.05 14.28
N PRO A 250 -19.56 -0.18 13.76
CA PRO A 250 -19.30 -0.49 12.35
C PRO A 250 -20.53 -0.23 11.46
N GLY A 251 -20.82 1.05 11.19
CA GLY A 251 -22.01 1.46 10.44
C GLY A 251 -21.88 1.51 8.92
N ALA A 252 -20.67 1.49 8.34
CA ALA A 252 -20.50 1.84 6.91
C ALA A 252 -19.68 0.87 6.04
N TYR A 253 -19.04 -0.16 6.61
CA TYR A 253 -18.19 -1.10 5.85
C TYR A 253 -18.51 -2.58 6.05
N ALA A 254 -19.59 -2.93 6.76
CA ALA A 254 -19.89 -4.30 7.20
C ALA A 254 -20.47 -5.24 6.13
N ASP A 255 -20.65 -4.83 4.88
CA ASP A 255 -21.37 -5.66 3.88
C ASP A 255 -20.46 -6.60 3.05
N SER A 256 -19.33 -7.05 3.61
CA SER A 256 -18.43 -7.98 2.92
C SER A 256 -17.78 -9.04 3.81
N GLY A 257 -18.59 -9.72 4.64
CA GLY A 257 -18.42 -11.15 5.00
C GLY A 257 -17.04 -11.70 5.40
N GLY A 258 -16.09 -10.88 5.84
CA GLY A 258 -14.75 -11.26 6.25
C GLY A 258 -14.50 -10.86 7.71
N VAL A 259 -13.80 -11.71 8.45
CA VAL A 259 -13.32 -11.47 9.84
C VAL A 259 -13.01 -9.99 10.06
N ALA A 260 -13.71 -9.35 11.01
CA ALA A 260 -13.64 -7.93 11.33
C ALA A 260 -12.18 -7.43 11.37
N PRO A 261 -11.68 -6.78 10.30
CA PRO A 261 -10.28 -6.39 10.18
C PRO A 261 -9.86 -5.42 11.28
N ASP A 262 -10.79 -4.54 11.70
CA ASP A 262 -10.51 -3.49 12.67
C ASP A 262 -10.20 -4.02 14.06
N ARG A 263 -10.88 -5.08 14.53
CA ARG A 263 -10.67 -5.58 15.90
C ARG A 263 -9.33 -6.29 16.06
N ALA A 264 -9.00 -7.21 15.13
CA ALA A 264 -7.72 -7.90 15.17
C ALA A 264 -6.53 -6.94 14.93
N MET A 265 -6.72 -5.91 14.11
CA MET A 265 -5.74 -4.85 13.89
C MET A 265 -5.55 -3.99 15.14
N LEU A 266 -6.64 -3.59 15.78
CA LEU A 266 -6.63 -2.84 17.04
C LEU A 266 -5.93 -3.65 18.14
N ASP A 267 -6.30 -4.92 18.33
CA ASP A 267 -5.69 -5.81 19.33
C ASP A 267 -4.17 -5.94 19.12
N ALA A 268 -3.72 -6.09 17.87
CA ALA A 268 -2.30 -6.17 17.52
C ALA A 268 -1.54 -4.88 17.82
N ARG A 269 -2.18 -3.71 17.66
CA ARG A 269 -1.59 -2.41 17.99
C ARG A 269 -1.53 -2.20 19.50
N LEU A 270 -2.63 -2.46 20.22
CA LEU A 270 -2.70 -2.35 21.69
C LEU A 270 -1.69 -3.27 22.38
N ALA A 271 -1.50 -4.49 21.88
CA ALA A 271 -0.49 -5.42 22.40
C ALA A 271 0.94 -4.87 22.35
N ARG A 272 1.26 -3.94 21.42
CA ARG A 272 2.58 -3.29 21.34
C ARG A 272 2.80 -2.22 22.40
N LEU A 273 1.73 -1.63 22.93
CA LEU A 273 1.83 -0.61 23.97
C LEU A 273 2.13 -1.24 25.34
N GLY A 274 2.00 -2.57 25.48
CA GLY A 274 2.34 -3.29 26.71
C GLY A 274 1.44 -2.95 27.90
N ILE A 275 0.36 -2.21 27.66
CA ILE A 275 -0.64 -1.82 28.66
C ILE A 275 -1.71 -2.92 28.63
N THR A 276 -1.80 -3.67 29.72
CA THR A 276 -2.94 -4.54 29.98
C THR A 276 -4.02 -3.72 30.69
N PRO A 277 -5.31 -3.93 30.38
CA PRO A 277 -6.40 -3.18 30.99
C PRO A 277 -6.47 -3.35 32.51
#